data_AF-A0A2P5B4Y2-F1
#
_entry.id   AF-A0A2P5B4Y2-F1
#
_cell.length_a   1.000
_cell.length_b   1.000
_cell.length_c   1.000
_cell.angle_alpha   90.00
_cell.angle_beta   90.00
_cell.angle_gamma   90.00
#
_symmetry.space_group_name_H-M   'P 1'
#
loop_
_entity.id
_entity.type
_entity.pdbx_description
1 polymer ?
#
loop_
_entity_poly.entity_id
_entity_poly.type
_entity_poly.pdbx_seq_one_letter_code
_entity_poly.pdbx_strand_id
1 'polypeptide(L)'
;MFLLIVITSQSALVSKKLFQEQSPCRRFVLYYHDILFNGTDAANATSATVANKTRLGNFNFGMFVVFDDPMTIDDQLLSPPVARAQGFYFYDKKNEYNAWFAYTLVFNSSEYKGTLNIMEADLMPEKTRDLSVVGGTGDFFMARGIATLQTDNLQAKPLKNIGNKNPYNKYKPCKNLVLYFHNIIYNGKNAANATSTIVAAPQGANVTILASQFHFGNVAVFDDPITLDNNLCLVLNSTVSGRATISFNGADPIMVKTRDISVVNGIEDFFMHRGIVTIMTDAFEGEVYFRLLVDIKFYECW
;
A
#
# COMPACT_ATOMS: atom_id res chain seq x y z
N MET A 1 -72.09 -14.22 -13.28
CA MET A 1 -70.78 -13.78 -13.82
C MET A 1 -69.75 -13.99 -12.72
N PHE A 2 -69.11 -15.17 -12.68
CA PHE A 2 -68.03 -15.47 -11.73
C PHE A 2 -66.70 -15.16 -12.43
N LEU A 3 -65.92 -14.24 -11.87
CA LEU A 3 -64.62 -13.82 -12.40
C LEU A 3 -63.53 -14.71 -11.78
N LEU A 4 -62.96 -15.62 -12.56
CA LEU A 4 -61.79 -16.41 -12.15
C LEU A 4 -60.52 -15.57 -12.34
N ILE A 5 -59.81 -15.28 -11.25
CA ILE A 5 -58.48 -14.64 -11.29
C ILE A 5 -57.43 -15.76 -11.33
N VAL A 6 -56.75 -15.92 -12.46
CA VAL A 6 -55.61 -16.83 -12.63
C VAL A 6 -54.34 -16.09 -12.22
N ILE A 7 -53.77 -16.48 -11.08
CA ILE A 7 -52.47 -15.97 -10.62
C ILE A 7 -51.38 -16.85 -11.23
N THR A 8 -50.67 -16.33 -12.24
CA THR A 8 -49.47 -16.98 -12.78
C THR A 8 -48.26 -16.65 -11.92
N SER A 9 -47.73 -17.62 -11.17
CA SER A 9 -46.44 -17.47 -10.49
C SER A 9 -45.30 -17.68 -11.48
N GLN A 10 -44.58 -16.60 -11.82
CA GLN A 10 -43.32 -16.71 -12.55
C GLN A 10 -42.21 -17.02 -11.55
N SER A 11 -41.75 -18.26 -11.52
CA SER A 11 -40.53 -18.63 -10.80
C SER A 11 -39.33 -18.11 -11.58
N ALA A 12 -38.77 -16.98 -11.16
CA ALA A 12 -37.49 -16.50 -11.65
C ALA A 12 -36.37 -17.42 -11.13
N LEU A 13 -35.75 -18.18 -12.04
CA LEU A 13 -34.53 -18.93 -11.77
C LEU A 13 -33.37 -17.94 -11.57
N VAL A 14 -33.11 -17.58 -10.32
CA VAL A 14 -31.87 -16.88 -9.95
C VAL A 14 -30.73 -17.88 -10.07
N SER A 15 -29.94 -17.78 -11.14
CA SER A 15 -28.64 -18.42 -11.20
C SER A 15 -27.76 -17.79 -10.12
N LYS A 16 -27.58 -18.49 -8.99
CA LYS A 16 -26.46 -18.19 -8.09
C LYS A 16 -25.20 -18.41 -8.90
N LYS A 17 -24.56 -17.32 -9.33
CA LYS A 17 -23.18 -17.37 -9.81
C LYS A 17 -22.36 -17.92 -8.65
N LEU A 18 -22.05 -19.22 -8.71
CA LEU A 18 -21.22 -19.87 -7.70
C LEU A 18 -19.91 -19.09 -7.70
N PHE A 19 -19.54 -18.50 -6.56
CA PHE A 19 -18.25 -17.85 -6.39
C PHE A 19 -17.21 -18.97 -6.50
N GLN A 20 -16.71 -19.17 -7.72
CA GLN A 20 -15.72 -20.19 -8.00
C GLN A 20 -14.42 -19.69 -7.41
N GLU A 21 -13.91 -20.41 -6.41
CA GLU A 21 -12.63 -20.12 -5.76
C GLU A 21 -11.54 -20.06 -6.84
N GLN A 22 -11.04 -18.85 -7.13
CA GLN A 22 -10.10 -18.63 -8.23
C GLN A 22 -8.71 -19.13 -7.81
N SER A 23 -8.24 -20.20 -8.44
CA SER A 23 -6.87 -20.69 -8.26
C SER A 23 -5.85 -19.71 -8.88
N PRO A 24 -4.66 -19.51 -8.27
CA PRO A 24 -3.68 -18.55 -8.79
C PRO A 24 -3.15 -19.00 -10.16
N CYS A 25 -2.99 -18.03 -11.07
CA CYS A 25 -2.46 -18.30 -12.42
C CYS A 25 -0.95 -18.61 -12.44
N ARG A 26 -0.25 -18.26 -11.35
CA ARG A 26 1.15 -18.57 -11.09
C ARG A 26 1.38 -18.57 -9.58
N ARG A 27 2.15 -19.53 -9.09
CA ARG A 27 2.50 -19.71 -7.68
C ARG A 27 4.00 -19.86 -7.52
N PHE A 28 4.55 -19.10 -6.59
CA PHE A 28 5.90 -19.26 -6.06
C PHE A 28 5.82 -19.73 -4.60
N VAL A 29 6.81 -20.52 -4.19
CA VAL A 29 7.06 -20.84 -2.79
C VAL A 29 8.54 -20.58 -2.59
N LEU A 30 8.83 -19.58 -1.76
CA LEU A 30 10.18 -19.07 -1.51
C LEU A 30 10.36 -18.90 -0.01
N TYR A 31 11.60 -19.00 0.43
CA TYR A 31 11.99 -18.81 1.83
C TYR A 31 12.69 -17.47 1.97
N TYR A 32 12.16 -16.65 2.88
CA TYR A 32 12.63 -15.31 3.20
C TYR A 32 13.56 -15.38 4.41
N HIS A 33 14.75 -14.78 4.31
CA HIS A 33 15.75 -14.81 5.37
C HIS A 33 16.16 -13.40 5.77
N ASP A 34 15.79 -12.99 6.99
CA ASP A 34 16.16 -11.70 7.57
C ASP A 34 17.26 -11.89 8.62
N ILE A 35 18.39 -11.19 8.44
CA ILE A 35 19.52 -11.17 9.37
C ILE A 35 19.76 -9.73 9.79
N LEU A 36 19.15 -9.34 10.90
CA LEU A 36 19.26 -8.00 11.45
C LEU A 36 20.67 -7.70 11.96
N PHE A 37 21.26 -6.62 11.47
CA PHE A 37 22.57 -6.13 11.90
C PHE A 37 22.62 -5.90 13.41
N ASN A 38 23.55 -6.58 14.08
CA ASN A 38 23.74 -6.53 15.52
C ASN A 38 24.80 -5.52 15.99
N GLY A 39 25.40 -4.77 15.07
CA GLY A 39 26.46 -3.81 15.34
C GLY A 39 27.86 -4.28 14.99
N THR A 40 28.07 -5.60 14.80
CA THR A 40 29.41 -6.19 14.56
C THR A 40 29.47 -7.13 13.37
N ASP A 41 28.34 -7.54 12.83
CA ASP A 41 28.19 -8.59 11.83
C ASP A 41 27.91 -8.07 10.41
N ALA A 42 28.56 -6.96 10.04
CA ALA A 42 28.27 -6.24 8.79
C ALA A 42 28.45 -7.09 7.51
N ALA A 43 29.27 -8.15 7.57
CA ALA A 43 29.46 -9.06 6.44
C ALA A 43 28.29 -10.04 6.25
N ASN A 44 27.52 -10.33 7.30
CA ASN A 44 26.46 -11.33 7.30
C ASN A 44 25.05 -10.72 7.34
N ALA A 45 24.92 -9.52 7.90
CA ALA A 45 23.63 -8.84 8.04
C ALA A 45 23.01 -8.52 6.67
N THR A 46 21.70 -8.69 6.57
CA THR A 46 20.90 -8.41 5.37
C THR A 46 19.90 -7.28 5.61
N SER A 47 19.67 -6.91 6.88
CA SER A 47 18.82 -5.80 7.27
C SER A 47 19.41 -4.96 8.40
N ALA A 48 18.89 -3.76 8.59
CA ALA A 48 19.33 -2.85 9.64
C ALA A 48 18.20 -1.99 10.18
N THR A 49 18.24 -1.74 11.49
CA THR A 49 17.36 -0.76 12.14
C THR A 49 17.76 0.65 11.73
N VAL A 50 16.86 1.40 11.11
CA VAL A 50 17.07 2.80 10.71
C VAL A 50 16.34 3.79 11.62
N ALA A 51 15.36 3.32 12.41
CA ALA A 51 14.78 4.06 13.52
C ALA A 51 14.59 3.12 14.72
N ASN A 52 15.08 3.57 15.89
CA ASN A 52 14.95 2.80 17.12
C ASN A 52 13.48 2.67 17.56
N LYS A 53 13.17 1.58 18.29
CA LYS A 53 11.88 1.44 18.95
C LYS A 53 11.57 2.63 19.85
N THR A 54 10.30 3.02 19.88
CA THR A 54 9.79 3.99 20.84
C THR A 54 9.66 3.36 22.23
N ARG A 55 9.30 4.18 23.23
CA ARG A 55 8.93 3.70 24.57
C ARG A 55 7.49 3.19 24.66
N LEU A 56 6.79 3.08 23.53
CA LEU A 56 5.37 2.75 23.49
C LEU A 56 5.15 1.23 23.52
N GLY A 57 4.95 0.69 24.73
CA GLY A 57 4.75 -0.75 24.92
C GLY A 57 6.05 -1.56 24.84
N ASN A 58 5.92 -2.88 24.86
CA ASN A 58 7.05 -3.81 24.95
C ASN A 58 7.34 -4.56 23.63
N PHE A 59 6.65 -4.22 22.55
CA PHE A 59 6.63 -4.96 21.28
C PHE A 59 7.28 -4.19 20.13
N ASN A 60 8.35 -3.44 20.45
CA ASN A 60 9.17 -2.69 19.50
C ASN A 60 8.45 -1.63 18.66
N PHE A 61 7.27 -1.16 19.07
CA PHE A 61 6.50 -0.14 18.36
C PHE A 61 7.38 1.02 17.85
N GLY A 62 7.26 1.32 16.56
CA GLY A 62 7.99 2.37 15.85
C GLY A 62 9.43 2.03 15.47
N MET A 63 9.92 0.83 15.81
CA MET A 63 11.20 0.34 15.27
C MET A 63 11.03 0.09 13.77
N PHE A 64 11.88 0.74 12.98
CA PHE A 64 11.84 0.70 11.53
C PHE A 64 13.10 0.01 11.01
N VAL A 65 12.91 -1.00 10.17
CA VAL A 65 13.98 -1.83 9.61
C VAL A 65 13.93 -1.73 8.09
N VAL A 66 15.09 -1.54 7.47
CA VAL A 66 15.29 -1.62 6.02
C VAL A 66 16.08 -2.89 5.72
N PHE A 67 15.72 -3.60 4.66
CA PHE A 67 16.27 -4.91 4.34
C PHE A 67 16.55 -5.11 2.85
N ASP A 68 17.56 -5.93 2.57
CA ASP A 68 17.90 -6.53 1.27
C ASP A 68 18.20 -8.02 1.50
N ASP A 69 17.14 -8.79 1.55
CA ASP A 69 17.16 -10.17 2.04
C ASP A 69 17.20 -11.19 0.90
N PRO A 70 17.98 -12.27 1.00
CA PRO A 70 17.95 -13.35 0.03
C PRO A 70 16.64 -14.13 0.11
N MET A 71 16.10 -14.52 -1.05
CA MET A 71 14.97 -15.44 -1.18
C MET A 71 15.46 -16.75 -1.82
N THR A 72 15.32 -17.87 -1.13
CA THR A 72 15.78 -19.20 -1.60
C THR A 72 14.60 -20.11 -1.93
N ILE A 73 14.85 -21.20 -2.65
CA ILE A 73 13.82 -22.19 -3.01
C ILE A 73 13.57 -23.22 -1.90
N ASP A 74 14.51 -23.35 -0.97
CA ASP A 74 14.46 -24.19 0.22
C ASP A 74 14.74 -23.36 1.49
N ASP A 75 14.61 -23.97 2.65
CA ASP A 75 14.80 -23.32 3.96
C ASP A 75 16.28 -23.03 4.31
N GLN A 76 17.21 -23.31 3.41
CA GLN A 76 18.65 -23.17 3.66
C GLN A 76 19.13 -21.77 3.25
N LEU A 77 19.51 -20.95 4.24
CA LEU A 77 20.04 -19.59 4.02
C LEU A 77 21.22 -19.54 3.02
N LEU A 78 22.07 -20.57 3.01
CA LEU A 78 23.26 -20.62 2.15
C LEU A 78 22.96 -21.10 0.72
N SER A 79 21.72 -21.49 0.42
CA SER A 79 21.30 -21.81 -0.94
C SER A 79 21.39 -20.58 -1.85
N PRO A 80 21.68 -20.76 -3.15
CA PRO A 80 21.69 -19.66 -4.10
C PRO A 80 20.33 -18.93 -4.11
N PRO A 81 20.30 -17.60 -3.92
CA PRO A 81 19.04 -16.86 -3.95
C PRO A 81 18.47 -16.84 -5.36
N VAL A 82 17.16 -17.10 -5.47
CA VAL A 82 16.40 -17.00 -6.73
C VAL A 82 15.76 -15.62 -6.91
N ALA A 83 15.61 -14.88 -5.82
CA ALA A 83 15.22 -13.47 -5.79
C ALA A 83 15.85 -12.77 -4.58
N ARG A 84 15.72 -11.45 -4.52
CA ARG A 84 15.98 -10.66 -3.31
C ARG A 84 14.73 -9.91 -2.88
N ALA A 85 14.41 -9.89 -1.60
CA ALA A 85 13.36 -9.06 -1.03
C ALA A 85 13.99 -7.75 -0.56
N GLN A 86 13.57 -6.63 -1.15
CA GLN A 86 14.15 -5.31 -0.89
C GLN A 86 13.06 -4.36 -0.44
N GLY A 87 13.19 -3.78 0.75
CA GLY A 87 12.17 -2.90 1.27
C GLY A 87 12.34 -2.60 2.74
N PHE A 88 11.23 -2.44 3.43
CA PHE A 88 11.22 -2.16 4.85
C PHE A 88 10.02 -2.77 5.54
N TYR A 89 10.16 -2.92 6.84
CA TYR A 89 9.06 -3.15 7.75
C TYR A 89 9.22 -2.30 8.99
N PHE A 90 8.11 -2.03 9.68
CA PHE A 90 8.14 -1.40 10.99
C PHE A 90 7.12 -2.05 11.91
N TYR A 91 7.43 -2.08 13.21
CA TYR A 91 6.51 -2.61 14.21
C TYR A 91 5.48 -1.54 14.58
N ASP A 92 4.20 -1.89 14.55
CA ASP A 92 3.10 -0.91 14.59
C ASP A 92 2.03 -1.20 15.67
N LYS A 93 2.28 -2.17 16.56
CA LYS A 93 1.33 -2.54 17.62
C LYS A 93 1.91 -2.47 19.02
N LYS A 94 1.15 -1.89 19.95
CA LYS A 94 1.59 -1.57 21.32
C LYS A 94 1.55 -2.78 22.26
N ASN A 95 0.62 -3.71 22.02
CA ASN A 95 0.24 -4.77 22.96
C ASN A 95 0.56 -6.19 22.49
N GLU A 96 1.05 -6.36 21.26
CA GLU A 96 1.59 -7.62 20.73
C GLU A 96 2.53 -7.32 19.55
N TYR A 97 3.35 -8.29 19.15
CA TYR A 97 4.18 -8.14 17.96
C TYR A 97 3.29 -8.10 16.71
N ASN A 98 3.48 -7.06 15.91
CA ASN A 98 2.85 -6.86 14.62
C ASN A 98 3.79 -6.00 13.78
N ALA A 99 3.76 -6.18 12.47
CA ALA A 99 4.54 -5.36 11.56
C ALA A 99 3.70 -4.91 10.38
N TRP A 100 4.18 -3.88 9.69
CA TRP A 100 3.67 -3.50 8.38
C TRP A 100 4.82 -3.56 7.39
N PHE A 101 4.60 -4.24 6.26
CA PHE A 101 5.59 -4.49 5.23
C PHE A 101 5.31 -3.66 3.98
N ALA A 102 6.37 -3.10 3.40
CA ALA A 102 6.38 -2.67 2.01
C ALA A 102 7.74 -3.02 1.38
N TYR A 103 7.69 -3.91 0.39
CA TYR A 103 8.90 -4.42 -0.23
C TYR A 103 8.66 -4.91 -1.65
N THR A 104 9.78 -5.14 -2.33
CA THR A 104 9.82 -5.63 -3.70
C THR A 104 10.57 -6.95 -3.73
N LEU A 105 9.97 -7.98 -4.31
CA LEU A 105 10.72 -9.17 -4.74
C LEU A 105 11.39 -8.87 -6.07
N VAL A 106 12.72 -8.97 -6.13
CA VAL A 106 13.54 -8.69 -7.30
C VAL A 106 14.10 -9.99 -7.85
N PHE A 107 13.65 -10.37 -9.04
CA PHE A 107 14.12 -11.55 -9.77
C PHE A 107 15.10 -11.10 -10.86
N ASN A 108 16.27 -11.74 -10.90
CA ASN A 108 17.30 -11.41 -11.88
C ASN A 108 18.11 -12.66 -12.27
N SER A 109 17.41 -13.73 -12.65
CA SER A 109 18.01 -14.97 -13.15
C SER A 109 17.74 -15.13 -14.66
N SER A 110 18.22 -16.22 -15.24
CA SER A 110 17.85 -16.63 -16.59
C SER A 110 16.41 -17.16 -16.68
N GLU A 111 15.80 -17.56 -15.56
CA GLU A 111 14.44 -18.12 -15.52
C GLU A 111 13.37 -17.03 -15.32
N TYR A 112 13.61 -16.10 -14.39
CA TYR A 112 12.72 -14.97 -14.12
C TYR A 112 13.51 -13.68 -14.00
N LYS A 113 13.01 -12.64 -14.66
CA LYS A 113 13.55 -11.30 -14.61
C LYS A 113 12.44 -10.26 -14.49
N GLY A 114 12.39 -9.56 -13.37
CA GLY A 114 11.33 -8.60 -13.07
C GLY A 114 11.11 -8.43 -11.57
N THR A 115 10.02 -7.75 -11.21
CA THR A 115 9.70 -7.48 -9.80
C THR A 115 8.25 -7.71 -9.43
N LEU A 116 7.99 -8.01 -8.17
CA LEU A 116 6.65 -7.99 -7.55
C LEU A 116 6.67 -7.04 -6.36
N ASN A 117 5.79 -6.04 -6.35
CA ASN A 117 5.62 -5.12 -5.23
C ASN A 117 4.59 -5.67 -4.27
N ILE A 118 4.95 -5.74 -2.99
CA ILE A 118 4.14 -6.31 -1.93
C ILE A 118 4.01 -5.30 -0.80
N MET A 119 2.79 -5.12 -0.30
CA MET A 119 2.50 -4.15 0.74
C MET A 119 1.25 -4.57 1.52
N GLU A 120 1.37 -4.79 2.83
CA GLU A 120 0.26 -5.02 3.76
C GLU A 120 0.75 -5.14 5.22
N ALA A 121 -0.17 -5.17 6.17
CA ALA A 121 0.09 -5.60 7.53
C ALA A 121 0.52 -7.09 7.61
N ASP A 122 1.60 -7.36 8.33
CA ASP A 122 2.04 -8.70 8.73
C ASP A 122 1.56 -8.98 10.16
N LEU A 123 0.41 -9.65 10.24
CA LEU A 123 -0.22 -10.06 11.49
C LEU A 123 0.55 -11.21 12.15
N MET A 124 1.74 -10.92 12.69
CA MET A 124 2.70 -11.92 13.19
C MET A 124 2.13 -13.03 14.10
N PRO A 125 1.11 -12.79 14.95
CA PRO A 125 0.50 -13.85 15.76
C PRO A 125 -0.24 -14.92 14.94
N GLU A 126 -0.68 -14.58 13.72
CA GLU A 126 -1.42 -15.47 12.84
C GLU A 126 -0.48 -16.47 12.15
N LYS A 127 -0.96 -17.70 11.94
CA LYS A 127 -0.18 -18.78 11.31
C LYS A 127 0.17 -18.49 9.85
N THR A 128 -0.76 -17.85 9.13
CA THR A 128 -0.64 -17.50 7.71
C THR A 128 -1.14 -16.09 7.51
N ARG A 129 -0.41 -15.27 6.75
CA ARG A 129 -0.67 -13.83 6.63
C ARG A 129 -0.62 -13.45 5.16
N ASP A 130 -1.71 -12.89 4.66
CA ASP A 130 -1.86 -12.57 3.24
C ASP A 130 -1.53 -11.10 2.99
N LEU A 131 -0.48 -10.87 2.21
CA LEU A 131 -0.05 -9.54 1.79
C LEU A 131 -0.42 -9.30 0.32
N SER A 132 -0.81 -8.08 -0.01
CA SER A 132 -1.21 -7.73 -1.38
C SER A 132 -0.01 -7.63 -2.30
N VAL A 133 -0.03 -8.38 -3.42
CA VAL A 133 0.82 -8.08 -4.58
C VAL A 133 0.16 -6.95 -5.35
N VAL A 134 0.63 -5.72 -5.12
CA VAL A 134 0.02 -4.49 -5.63
C VAL A 134 0.47 -4.13 -7.05
N GLY A 135 1.45 -4.84 -7.59
CA GLY A 135 1.91 -4.69 -8.97
C GLY A 135 3.20 -5.45 -9.24
N GLY A 136 3.69 -5.39 -10.48
CA GLY A 136 4.96 -6.00 -10.85
C GLY A 136 5.54 -5.47 -12.16
N THR A 137 6.79 -5.82 -12.44
CA THR A 137 7.56 -5.40 -13.63
C THR A 137 8.23 -6.61 -14.30
N GLY A 138 8.76 -6.42 -15.52
CA GLY A 138 9.42 -7.50 -16.28
C GLY A 138 8.46 -8.66 -16.57
N ASP A 139 8.88 -9.88 -16.26
CA ASP A 139 8.04 -11.09 -16.40
C ASP A 139 6.75 -11.06 -15.57
N PHE A 140 6.70 -10.17 -14.57
CA PHE A 140 5.56 -9.95 -13.69
C PHE A 140 4.83 -8.63 -13.97
N PHE A 141 5.02 -8.05 -15.15
CA PHE A 141 4.36 -6.81 -15.52
C PHE A 141 2.85 -6.88 -15.25
N MET A 142 2.38 -5.98 -14.38
CA MET A 142 0.98 -5.85 -13.95
C MET A 142 0.40 -7.08 -13.25
N ALA A 143 1.28 -7.89 -12.66
CA ALA A 143 0.87 -8.96 -11.78
C ALA A 143 -0.02 -8.44 -10.65
N ARG A 144 -0.98 -9.27 -10.28
CA ARG A 144 -1.84 -9.12 -9.11
C ARG A 144 -1.90 -10.47 -8.43
N GLY A 145 -2.03 -10.46 -7.12
CA GLY A 145 -2.10 -11.69 -6.36
C GLY A 145 -1.92 -11.44 -4.88
N ILE A 146 -1.66 -12.54 -4.19
CA ILE A 146 -1.47 -12.58 -2.74
C ILE A 146 -0.11 -13.22 -2.48
N ALA A 147 0.66 -12.60 -1.60
CA ALA A 147 1.84 -13.18 -1.01
C ALA A 147 1.47 -13.67 0.40
N THR A 148 1.38 -14.99 0.56
CA THR A 148 1.09 -15.58 1.87
C THR A 148 2.41 -15.83 2.60
N LEU A 149 2.61 -15.15 3.73
CA LEU A 149 3.71 -15.40 4.66
C LEU A 149 3.31 -16.48 5.66
N GLN A 150 4.25 -17.37 5.95
CA GLN A 150 4.17 -18.36 7.00
C GLN A 150 5.50 -18.38 7.74
N THR A 151 5.46 -18.28 9.07
CA THR A 151 6.68 -18.34 9.88
C THR A 151 7.12 -19.78 9.95
N ASP A 152 8.36 -20.07 9.58
CA ASP A 152 8.81 -21.45 9.50
C ASP A 152 9.01 -22.05 10.91
N ASN A 153 7.96 -22.75 11.34
CA ASN A 153 7.88 -23.78 12.35
C ASN A 153 6.45 -24.34 12.26
N LEU A 154 6.19 -25.16 11.23
CA LEU A 154 5.13 -26.17 11.04
C LEU A 154 4.70 -26.24 9.56
N GLN A 155 5.14 -27.30 8.89
CA GLN A 155 4.85 -27.78 7.52
C GLN A 155 3.64 -27.17 6.79
N ALA A 156 3.86 -26.59 5.60
CA ALA A 156 2.83 -26.45 4.56
C ALA A 156 3.25 -27.12 3.25
N LYS A 157 2.33 -27.91 2.67
CA LYS A 157 2.53 -28.60 1.38
C LYS A 157 2.16 -27.68 0.20
N PRO A 158 2.83 -27.79 -0.97
CA PRO A 158 2.57 -26.93 -2.13
C PRO A 158 1.29 -27.34 -2.89
N LEU A 159 0.53 -26.36 -3.39
CA LEU A 159 -0.60 -26.56 -4.31
C LEU A 159 -0.24 -26.13 -5.74
N LYS A 160 -0.76 -26.83 -6.76
CA LYS A 160 -0.42 -26.77 -8.20
C LYS A 160 -0.97 -25.53 -8.95
N ASN A 161 -0.25 -25.16 -10.04
CA ASN A 161 -0.52 -24.08 -11.02
C ASN A 161 -1.52 -24.44 -12.13
N ILE A 162 -2.21 -23.42 -12.70
CA ILE A 162 -2.84 -23.42 -14.05
C ILE A 162 -2.71 -22.01 -14.70
N GLY A 163 -2.17 -21.89 -15.94
CA GLY A 163 -2.05 -20.64 -16.74
C GLY A 163 -3.37 -20.14 -17.39
N ASN A 164 -3.49 -19.12 -18.26
CA ASN A 164 -2.61 -18.27 -19.08
C ASN A 164 -3.35 -16.93 -19.47
N LYS A 165 -2.62 -16.01 -20.14
CA LYS A 165 -2.77 -14.53 -20.40
C LYS A 165 -3.92 -13.97 -21.28
N ASN A 166 -4.08 -12.62 -21.29
CA ASN A 166 -4.35 -11.79 -22.49
C ASN A 166 -4.00 -10.26 -22.33
N PRO A 167 -3.91 -9.45 -23.43
CA PRO A 167 -2.99 -8.29 -23.56
C PRO A 167 -3.57 -6.88 -23.27
N TYR A 168 -2.65 -5.91 -23.08
CA TYR A 168 -2.89 -4.50 -22.73
C TYR A 168 -3.40 -3.64 -23.90
N ASN A 169 -4.51 -2.91 -23.67
CA ASN A 169 -5.09 -1.94 -24.61
C ASN A 169 -4.75 -0.50 -24.18
N LYS A 170 -4.76 0.48 -25.09
CA LYS A 170 -4.49 1.90 -24.75
C LYS A 170 -5.74 2.50 -24.08
N TYR A 171 -5.77 2.48 -22.75
CA TYR A 171 -6.96 2.80 -21.97
C TYR A 171 -7.29 4.31 -22.01
N LYS A 172 -8.53 4.63 -22.37
CA LYS A 172 -9.17 5.92 -22.07
C LYS A 172 -9.77 5.81 -20.68
N PRO A 173 -9.65 6.82 -19.80
CA PRO A 173 -10.26 6.72 -18.49
C PRO A 173 -11.78 6.63 -18.62
N CYS A 174 -12.38 5.69 -17.87
CA CYS A 174 -13.81 5.46 -17.80
C CYS A 174 -14.50 6.46 -16.84
N LYS A 175 -13.77 6.99 -15.86
CA LYS A 175 -14.24 8.04 -14.94
C LYS A 175 -13.08 8.98 -14.61
N ASN A 176 -13.36 10.27 -14.48
CA ASN A 176 -12.36 11.27 -14.08
C ASN A 176 -12.91 12.16 -12.97
N LEU A 177 -12.10 12.46 -11.96
CA LEU A 177 -12.43 13.38 -10.88
C LEU A 177 -11.29 14.37 -10.70
N VAL A 178 -11.61 15.65 -10.54
CA VAL A 178 -10.63 16.69 -10.25
C VAL A 178 -11.01 17.35 -8.94
N LEU A 179 -10.11 17.28 -7.97
CA LEU A 179 -10.36 17.66 -6.58
C LEU A 179 -9.19 18.52 -6.08
N TYR A 180 -9.40 19.25 -4.99
CA TYR A 180 -8.35 19.99 -4.30
C TYR A 180 -8.17 19.42 -2.89
N PHE A 181 -6.96 19.01 -2.57
CA PHE A 181 -6.54 18.53 -1.26
C PHE A 181 -5.87 19.69 -0.51
N HIS A 182 -6.31 19.95 0.71
CA HIS A 182 -5.80 21.04 1.53
C HIS A 182 -5.23 20.52 2.83
N ASN A 183 -4.00 20.90 3.16
CA ASN A 183 -3.34 20.48 4.39
C ASN A 183 -2.88 21.70 5.18
N ILE A 184 -3.21 21.73 6.48
CA ILE A 184 -2.72 22.73 7.44
C ILE A 184 -1.99 21.99 8.57
N ILE A 185 -0.66 22.06 8.57
CA ILE A 185 0.19 21.44 9.60
C ILE A 185 0.08 22.22 10.92
N TYR A 186 -0.10 21.49 12.01
CA TYR A 186 -0.04 22.04 13.36
C TYR A 186 1.37 22.56 13.69
N ASN A 187 1.46 23.84 14.04
CA ASN A 187 2.72 24.54 14.31
C ASN A 187 2.93 24.86 15.81
N GLY A 188 2.14 24.26 16.69
CA GLY A 188 2.17 24.54 18.14
C GLY A 188 1.26 25.67 18.59
N LYS A 189 0.66 26.45 17.68
CA LYS A 189 -0.19 27.61 18.01
C LYS A 189 -1.53 27.66 17.26
N ASN A 190 -1.70 26.88 16.19
CA ASN A 190 -2.86 26.91 15.29
C ASN A 190 -3.82 25.72 15.47
N ALA A 191 -3.97 25.19 16.68
CA ALA A 191 -4.73 23.95 16.94
C ALA A 191 -6.18 23.98 16.43
N ALA A 192 -6.84 25.16 16.47
CA ALA A 192 -8.22 25.30 15.99
C ALA A 192 -8.38 25.17 14.47
N ASN A 193 -7.30 25.37 13.70
CA ASN A 193 -7.32 25.43 12.24
C ASN A 193 -6.49 24.32 11.58
N ALA A 194 -5.66 23.61 12.35
CA ALA A 194 -4.80 22.56 11.83
C ALA A 194 -5.62 21.33 11.43
N THR A 195 -5.27 20.73 10.29
CA THR A 195 -5.89 19.51 9.75
C THR A 195 -4.91 18.34 9.74
N SER A 196 -3.62 18.62 9.98
CA SER A 196 -2.56 17.62 10.06
C SER A 196 -1.54 17.95 11.15
N THR A 197 -0.74 16.96 11.54
CA THR A 197 0.38 17.16 12.48
C THR A 197 1.50 16.18 12.20
N ILE A 198 2.74 16.60 12.48
CA ILE A 198 3.89 15.70 12.49
C ILE A 198 3.80 14.85 13.76
N VAL A 199 3.76 13.53 13.58
CA VAL A 199 3.61 12.54 14.67
C VAL A 199 4.90 11.77 14.94
N ALA A 200 5.82 11.74 13.98
CA ALA A 200 7.17 11.24 14.17
C ALA A 200 8.16 12.15 13.43
N ALA A 201 9.24 12.51 14.10
CA ALA A 201 10.38 13.21 13.53
C ALA A 201 11.65 12.62 14.17
N PRO A 202 12.80 12.62 13.49
CA PRO A 202 14.04 12.18 14.12
C PRO A 202 14.36 13.10 15.32
N GLN A 203 14.28 12.59 16.55
CA GLN A 203 14.49 13.40 17.76
C GLN A 203 15.82 13.05 18.45
N GLY A 204 16.78 14.00 18.45
CA GLY A 204 17.83 14.09 19.47
C GLY A 204 19.22 13.48 19.22
N ALA A 205 19.58 13.05 18.00
CA ALA A 205 20.95 12.60 17.70
C ALA A 205 21.61 13.49 16.63
N ASN A 206 22.87 13.87 16.85
CA ASN A 206 23.72 14.62 15.94
C ASN A 206 23.62 14.09 14.49
N VAL A 207 23.04 14.91 13.61
CA VAL A 207 23.26 14.99 12.16
C VAL A 207 23.68 13.69 11.43
N THR A 208 22.69 12.94 10.94
CA THR A 208 22.70 12.75 9.49
C THR A 208 22.44 14.15 8.92
N ILE A 209 23.41 14.71 8.20
CA ILE A 209 23.46 16.11 7.72
C ILE A 209 22.24 16.50 6.83
N LEU A 210 21.33 15.57 6.55
CA LEU A 210 20.10 15.76 5.75
C LEU A 210 18.89 16.30 6.53
N ALA A 211 18.81 16.10 7.85
CA ALA A 211 17.59 16.42 8.62
C ALA A 211 17.31 17.94 8.77
N SER A 212 18.31 18.80 8.54
CA SER A 212 18.14 20.25 8.66
C SER A 212 17.72 20.97 7.37
N GLN A 213 17.76 20.31 6.21
CA GLN A 213 17.54 21.01 4.94
C GLN A 213 16.15 20.80 4.34
N PHE A 214 15.45 19.68 4.59
CA PHE A 214 14.17 19.36 3.91
C PHE A 214 13.21 18.43 4.68
N HIS A 215 13.18 18.47 6.02
CA HIS A 215 12.20 17.69 6.82
C HIS A 215 12.22 16.15 6.60
N PHE A 216 13.36 15.59 6.18
CA PHE A 216 13.51 14.16 5.91
C PHE A 216 13.26 13.31 7.18
N GLY A 217 12.45 12.26 7.03
CA GLY A 217 12.09 11.33 8.12
C GLY A 217 10.88 11.77 8.96
N ASN A 218 10.27 12.91 8.64
CA ASN A 218 9.00 13.30 9.25
C ASN A 218 7.85 12.41 8.76
N VAL A 219 7.02 11.97 9.70
CA VAL A 219 5.73 11.33 9.43
C VAL A 219 4.64 12.31 9.82
N ALA A 220 3.83 12.72 8.85
CA ALA A 220 2.66 13.55 9.07
C ALA A 220 1.38 12.73 8.93
N VAL A 221 0.43 12.95 9.84
CA VAL A 221 -0.91 12.36 9.80
C VAL A 221 -1.91 13.49 9.62
N PHE A 222 -2.96 13.25 8.83
CA PHE A 222 -3.90 14.27 8.40
C PHE A 222 -5.35 13.76 8.34
N ASP A 223 -6.30 14.66 8.61
CA ASP A 223 -7.72 14.56 8.30
C ASP A 223 -8.10 15.82 7.51
N ASP A 224 -7.76 15.77 6.23
CA ASP A 224 -7.70 16.95 5.37
C ASP A 224 -8.98 17.08 4.53
N PRO A 225 -9.51 18.30 4.39
CA PRO A 225 -10.65 18.52 3.53
C PRO A 225 -10.27 18.39 2.05
N ILE A 226 -11.19 17.78 1.30
CA ILE A 226 -11.18 17.70 -0.16
C ILE A 226 -12.31 18.58 -0.71
N THR A 227 -12.00 19.45 -1.67
CA THR A 227 -12.99 20.37 -2.29
C THR A 227 -13.04 20.21 -3.81
N LEU A 228 -14.14 20.66 -4.42
CA LEU A 228 -14.30 20.70 -5.88
C LEU A 228 -13.66 21.94 -6.52
N ASP A 229 -13.39 22.96 -5.72
CA ASP A 229 -12.71 24.19 -6.11
C ASP A 229 -11.58 24.53 -5.13
N ASN A 230 -10.85 25.61 -5.38
CA ASN A 230 -9.70 26.00 -4.56
C ASN A 230 -10.08 26.71 -3.24
N ASN A 231 -11.37 26.82 -2.91
CA ASN A 231 -11.87 27.60 -1.78
C ASN A 231 -12.14 26.73 -0.55
N LEU A 232 -11.18 26.73 0.37
CA LEU A 232 -11.22 25.98 1.63
C LEU A 232 -12.45 26.34 2.52
N CYS A 233 -12.99 27.56 2.41
CA CYS A 233 -14.09 28.02 3.26
C CYS A 233 -15.45 27.36 2.94
N LEU A 234 -15.59 26.67 1.80
CA LEU A 234 -16.86 26.04 1.38
C LEU A 234 -17.12 24.66 2.03
N VAL A 235 -16.14 24.10 2.74
CA VAL A 235 -16.24 22.79 3.41
C VAL A 235 -17.26 22.80 4.56
N LEU A 236 -17.47 23.95 5.21
CA LEU A 236 -18.34 24.04 6.39
C LEU A 236 -19.84 24.03 6.06
N ASN A 237 -20.22 24.08 4.78
CA ASN A 237 -21.62 24.15 4.34
C ASN A 237 -22.01 23.09 3.29
N SER A 238 -21.11 22.19 2.91
CA SER A 238 -21.41 21.17 1.90
C SER A 238 -21.92 19.87 2.53
N THR A 239 -23.04 19.36 2.03
CA THR A 239 -23.49 18.00 2.33
C THR A 239 -22.60 17.03 1.54
N VAL A 240 -21.83 16.18 2.25
CA VAL A 240 -21.09 15.07 1.63
C VAL A 240 -22.10 14.16 0.92
N SER A 241 -22.12 14.21 -0.41
CA SER A 241 -22.99 13.38 -1.23
C SER A 241 -22.27 12.05 -1.53
N GLY A 242 -22.58 11.03 -0.73
CA GLY A 242 -22.11 9.66 -0.91
C GLY A 242 -21.09 9.21 0.13
N ARG A 243 -21.13 7.93 0.49
CA ARG A 243 -20.04 7.25 1.18
C ARG A 243 -19.24 6.53 0.11
N ALA A 244 -17.97 6.86 -0.06
CA ALA A 244 -17.09 6.14 -0.98
C ALA A 244 -15.64 6.42 -0.58
N THR A 245 -14.75 5.48 -0.87
CA THR A 245 -13.33 5.60 -0.53
C THR A 245 -12.48 5.26 -1.74
N ILE A 246 -11.40 6.00 -1.94
CA ILE A 246 -10.38 5.74 -2.95
C ILE A 246 -9.04 5.67 -2.22
N SER A 247 -8.34 4.56 -2.36
CA SER A 247 -7.01 4.37 -1.80
C SER A 247 -5.97 4.52 -2.89
N PHE A 248 -5.02 5.42 -2.68
CA PHE A 248 -3.87 5.61 -3.55
C PHE A 248 -2.62 5.81 -2.71
N ASN A 249 -1.52 5.22 -3.15
CA ASN A 249 -0.24 5.27 -2.45
C ASN A 249 0.91 5.17 -3.44
N GLY A 250 1.97 5.93 -3.18
CA GLY A 250 3.13 6.03 -4.05
C GLY A 250 4.00 7.21 -3.68
N ALA A 251 5.16 7.32 -4.33
CA ALA A 251 6.08 8.41 -4.09
C ALA A 251 5.53 9.73 -4.65
N ASP A 252 5.70 10.81 -3.89
CA ASP A 252 5.37 12.18 -4.31
C ASP A 252 6.66 13.02 -4.41
N PRO A 253 7.35 13.03 -5.57
CA PRO A 253 8.50 13.90 -5.79
C PRO A 253 8.03 15.35 -5.98
N ILE A 254 7.89 16.08 -4.87
CA ILE A 254 7.30 17.43 -4.81
C ILE A 254 7.94 18.49 -5.73
N MET A 255 9.19 18.29 -6.16
CA MET A 255 9.91 19.18 -7.08
C MET A 255 9.51 19.02 -8.55
N VAL A 256 8.68 18.01 -8.88
CA VAL A 256 8.19 17.76 -10.24
C VAL A 256 6.82 18.41 -10.42
N LYS A 257 6.55 19.06 -11.57
CA LYS A 257 5.30 19.80 -11.80
C LYS A 257 4.02 18.93 -11.77
N THR A 258 4.13 17.65 -12.06
CA THR A 258 3.01 16.71 -12.12
C THR A 258 3.50 15.32 -11.70
N ARG A 259 2.79 14.65 -10.79
CA ARG A 259 3.19 13.33 -10.27
C ARG A 259 2.04 12.36 -10.35
N ASP A 260 2.30 11.14 -10.80
CA ASP A 260 1.29 10.11 -10.92
C ASP A 260 1.45 9.08 -9.79
N ILE A 261 0.37 8.84 -9.05
CA ILE A 261 0.27 7.87 -7.95
C ILE A 261 -0.79 6.83 -8.30
N SER A 262 -0.51 5.56 -8.01
CA SER A 262 -1.44 4.47 -8.29
C SER A 262 -2.66 4.55 -7.39
N VAL A 263 -3.87 4.51 -7.99
CA VAL A 263 -5.07 4.11 -7.26
C VAL A 263 -5.02 2.59 -7.11
N VAL A 264 -4.81 2.12 -5.88
CA VAL A 264 -4.70 0.70 -5.58
C VAL A 264 -6.05 0.04 -5.34
N ASN A 265 -7.04 0.81 -4.85
CA ASN A 265 -8.38 0.31 -4.59
C ASN A 265 -9.43 1.43 -4.48
N GLY A 266 -10.70 1.07 -4.58
CA GLY A 266 -11.83 1.90 -4.17
C GLY A 266 -12.96 1.06 -3.57
N ILE A 267 -13.81 1.69 -2.77
CA ILE A 267 -14.93 1.07 -2.05
C ILE A 267 -16.21 1.85 -2.34
N GLU A 268 -17.37 1.18 -2.27
CA GLU A 268 -18.70 1.70 -2.58
C GLU A 268 -18.80 2.17 -4.05
N ASP A 269 -19.05 3.44 -4.32
CA ASP A 269 -19.19 3.99 -5.67
C ASP A 269 -17.90 3.91 -6.52
N PHE A 270 -16.78 3.53 -5.90
CA PHE A 270 -15.50 3.24 -6.55
C PHE A 270 -15.06 1.80 -6.35
N PHE A 271 -15.98 0.90 -5.99
CA PHE A 271 -15.67 -0.51 -5.74
C PHE A 271 -14.81 -1.08 -6.89
N MET A 272 -13.63 -1.60 -6.53
CA MET A 272 -12.67 -2.24 -7.44
C MET A 272 -12.15 -1.35 -8.58
N HIS A 273 -12.38 -0.03 -8.49
CA HIS A 273 -11.86 0.89 -9.49
C HIS A 273 -10.34 1.00 -9.38
N ARG A 274 -9.67 1.10 -10.53
CA ARG A 274 -8.23 1.37 -10.62
C ARG A 274 -7.93 2.51 -11.56
N GLY A 275 -6.85 3.20 -11.26
CA GLY A 275 -6.58 4.47 -11.87
C GLY A 275 -5.21 5.02 -11.54
N ILE A 276 -5.02 6.25 -12.00
CA ILE A 276 -3.88 7.08 -11.66
C ILE A 276 -4.43 8.35 -11.01
N VAL A 277 -3.86 8.72 -9.88
CA VAL A 277 -4.01 10.03 -9.27
C VAL A 277 -2.86 10.90 -9.75
N THR A 278 -3.17 11.91 -10.55
CA THR A 278 -2.21 12.91 -10.97
C THR A 278 -2.24 14.10 -10.01
N ILE A 279 -1.18 14.29 -9.25
CA ILE A 279 -1.02 15.35 -8.25
C ILE A 279 -0.25 16.54 -8.82
N MET A 280 -0.77 17.74 -8.56
CA MET A 280 -0.18 19.02 -8.91
C MET A 280 -0.14 19.96 -7.70
N THR A 281 1.03 20.47 -7.34
CA THR A 281 1.13 21.55 -6.34
C THR A 281 0.44 22.80 -6.87
N ASP A 282 -0.61 23.25 -6.18
CA ASP A 282 -1.41 24.40 -6.56
C ASP A 282 -1.04 25.64 -5.74
N ALA A 283 -0.84 25.49 -4.44
CA ALA A 283 -0.36 26.55 -3.54
C ALA A 283 0.48 25.97 -2.39
N PHE A 284 1.41 26.76 -1.87
CA PHE A 284 2.09 26.47 -0.61
C PHE A 284 2.40 27.79 0.11
N GLU A 285 2.28 27.81 1.44
CA GLU A 285 2.54 28.97 2.29
C GLU A 285 3.43 28.54 3.47
N GLY A 286 4.74 28.68 3.27
CA GLY A 286 5.75 28.22 4.22
C GLY A 286 5.64 26.72 4.52
N GLU A 287 5.86 26.34 5.77
CA GLU A 287 5.76 24.96 6.27
C GLU A 287 4.37 24.62 6.86
N VAL A 288 3.41 25.55 6.76
CA VAL A 288 2.14 25.45 7.50
C VAL A 288 0.99 25.03 6.60
N TYR A 289 0.95 25.51 5.36
CA TYR A 289 -0.15 25.20 4.45
C TYR A 289 0.33 24.81 3.06
N PHE A 290 -0.31 23.80 2.49
CA PHE A 290 -0.20 23.50 1.07
C PHE A 290 -1.52 22.99 0.51
N ARG A 291 -1.68 23.19 -0.80
CA ARG A 291 -2.82 22.72 -1.58
C ARG A 291 -2.35 21.97 -2.80
N LEU A 292 -2.96 20.82 -3.04
CA LEU A 292 -2.72 19.97 -4.19
C LEU A 292 -3.98 19.91 -5.05
N LEU A 293 -3.83 20.07 -6.36
CA LEU A 293 -4.81 19.66 -7.35
C LEU A 293 -4.62 18.16 -7.61
N VAL A 294 -5.69 17.38 -7.44
CA VAL A 294 -5.72 15.92 -7.47
C VAL A 294 -6.65 15.47 -8.61
N ASP A 295 -6.07 15.04 -9.72
CA ASP A 295 -6.77 14.58 -10.93
C ASP A 295 -6.77 13.04 -10.99
N ILE A 296 -7.87 12.41 -10.56
CA ILE A 296 -8.04 10.96 -10.44
C ILE A 296 -8.70 10.40 -11.70
N LYS A 297 -7.91 9.69 -12.50
CA LYS A 297 -8.35 9.00 -13.72
C LYS A 297 -8.50 7.52 -13.47
N PHE A 298 -9.72 7.00 -13.51
CA PHE A 298 -9.99 5.57 -13.44
C PHE A 298 -9.99 4.96 -14.83
N TYR A 299 -9.28 3.85 -14.99
CA TYR A 299 -9.17 3.08 -16.23
C TYR A 299 -9.82 1.69 -16.12
N GLU A 300 -10.03 1.20 -14.89
CA GLU A 300 -10.86 0.04 -14.56
C GLU A 300 -12.04 0.55 -13.73
N CYS A 301 -13.26 0.42 -14.23
CA CYS A 301 -14.50 0.83 -13.58
C CYS A 301 -15.52 -0.31 -13.65
N TRP A 302 -16.46 -0.34 -12.71
CA TRP A 302 -17.47 -1.39 -12.55
C TRP A 302 -18.87 -0.81 -12.45
#